data_AF-A0A096HPD9-F1
#
_entry.id   AF-A0A096HPD9-F1
#
_cell.length_a   1.000
_cell.length_b   1.000
_cell.length_c   1.000
_cell.angle_alpha   90.00
_cell.angle_beta   90.00
_cell.angle_gamma   90.00
#
_symmetry.space_group_name_H-M   'P 1'
#
loop_
_entity.id
_entity.type
_entity.pdbx_description
1 polymer ?
#
loop_
_entity_poly.entity_id
_entity_poly.type
_entity_poly.pdbx_seq_one_letter_code
_entity_poly.pdbx_strand_id
1 'polypeptide(L)' 'MATKAQWRSPADVKAAFGNASIVGNNRVVFNIKGNDYRLIVAIAYKMQWAYVKFVGTHKQYDAIDAATVDNSK' A
#
# COMPACT_ATOMS: atom_id res chain seq x y z
N MET A 1 -1.10 -10.42 -11.78
CA MET A 1 -1.10 -11.75 -11.13
C MET A 1 -0.36 -11.61 -9.81
N ALA A 2 -1.05 -11.69 -8.68
CA ALA A 2 -0.45 -11.68 -7.34
C ALA A 2 -0.62 -13.07 -6.72
N THR A 3 -0.06 -14.08 -7.37
CA THR A 3 -0.11 -15.47 -6.88
C THR A 3 1.32 -15.92 -6.61
N LYS A 4 1.72 -15.80 -5.33
CA LYS A 4 3.01 -16.14 -4.71
C LYS A 4 4.11 -15.06 -4.71
N ALA A 5 3.77 -13.78 -4.62
CA ALA A 5 4.78 -12.78 -4.29
C ALA A 5 5.18 -12.92 -2.80
N GLN A 6 6.45 -13.19 -2.51
CA GLN A 6 7.00 -13.16 -1.16
C GLN A 6 7.80 -11.88 -0.95
N TRP A 7 7.16 -10.81 -0.49
CA TRP A 7 7.87 -9.60 -0.12
C TRP A 7 8.32 -9.70 1.32
N ARG A 8 9.62 -9.62 1.54
CA ARG A 8 10.26 -9.67 2.87
C ARG A 8 10.64 -8.27 3.35
N SER A 9 10.68 -7.29 2.44
CA SER A 9 10.99 -5.90 2.73
C SER A 9 10.18 -4.92 1.88
N PRO A 10 10.08 -3.65 2.28
CA PRO A 10 9.54 -2.59 1.43
C PRO A 10 10.27 -2.44 0.09
N ALA A 11 11.58 -2.74 0.06
CA ALA A 11 12.38 -2.69 -1.16
C ALA A 11 11.90 -3.74 -2.18
N ASP A 12 11.50 -4.93 -1.73
CA ASP A 12 10.98 -5.98 -2.60
C ASP A 12 9.66 -5.54 -3.27
N VAL A 13 8.81 -4.83 -2.52
CA VAL A 13 7.56 -4.27 -3.04
C VAL A 13 7.86 -3.20 -4.08
N LYS A 14 8.80 -2.30 -3.79
CA LYS A 14 9.22 -1.24 -4.71
C LYS A 14 9.87 -1.80 -5.99
N ALA A 15 10.61 -2.90 -5.89
CA ALA A 15 11.18 -3.60 -7.04
C ALA A 15 10.09 -4.24 -7.92
N ALA A 16 9.05 -4.81 -7.31
CA ALA A 16 7.91 -5.38 -8.04
C ALA A 16 6.99 -4.29 -8.64
N PHE A 17 6.85 -3.17 -7.95
CA PHE A 17 6.00 -2.04 -8.34
C PHE A 17 6.78 -0.74 -8.24
N GLY A 18 7.51 -0.39 -9.31
CA GLY A 18 8.36 0.79 -9.35
C GLY A 18 7.64 2.10 -9.02
N ASN A 19 6.32 2.18 -9.25
CA ASN A 19 5.49 3.34 -8.94
C ASN A 19 4.89 3.33 -7.52
N ALA A 20 5.10 2.27 -6.73
CA ALA A 20 4.60 2.21 -5.36
C ALA A 20 5.40 3.15 -4.46
N SER A 21 4.74 3.78 -3.51
CA SER A 21 5.40 4.65 -2.52
C SER A 21 5.46 3.94 -1.17
N ILE A 22 6.66 3.84 -0.61
CA ILE A 22 6.85 3.32 0.75
C ILE A 22 6.56 4.45 1.73
N VAL A 23 5.70 4.17 2.70
CA VAL A 23 5.29 5.10 3.76
C VAL A 23 5.68 4.50 5.11
N GLY A 24 5.81 5.34 6.13
CA GLY A 24 6.01 4.88 7.50
C GLY A 24 4.98 3.84 7.96
N ASN A 25 5.27 3.17 9.08
CA ASN A 25 4.40 2.15 9.67
C ASN A 25 4.17 0.90 8.80
N ASN A 26 5.18 0.48 8.04
CA ASN A 26 5.12 -0.66 7.10
C ASN A 26 4.01 -0.55 6.06
N ARG A 27 3.68 0.68 5.66
CA ARG A 27 2.62 0.95 4.69
C ARG A 27 3.19 1.17 3.30
N VAL A 28 2.44 0.74 2.29
CA VAL A 28 2.74 0.94 0.89
C VAL A 28 1.52 1.51 0.19
N VAL A 29 1.74 2.54 -0.62
CA VAL A 29 0.73 3.18 -1.46
C VAL A 29 0.91 2.69 -2.89
N PHE A 30 -0.13 2.11 -3.47
CA PHE A 30 -0.17 1.69 -4.86
C PHE A 30 -1.01 2.66 -5.69
N ASN A 31 -0.50 3.05 -6.85
CA ASN A 31 -1.24 3.83 -7.83
C ASN A 31 -2.06 2.89 -8.72
N ILE A 32 -3.38 3.09 -8.76
CA ILE A 32 -4.30 2.21 -9.50
C ILE A 32 -4.96 2.99 -10.63
N LYS A 33 -5.19 2.33 -11.77
CA LYS A 33 -5.86 2.86 -12.97
C LYS A 33 -5.28 4.20 -13.41
N GLY A 34 -4.04 4.20 -13.90
CA GLY A 34 -3.43 5.41 -14.47
C GLY A 34 -3.32 6.58 -13.48
N ASN A 35 -3.18 6.29 -12.19
CA ASN A 35 -3.05 7.27 -11.08
C ASN A 35 -4.37 7.80 -10.50
N ASP A 36 -5.53 7.37 -11.00
CA ASP A 36 -6.86 7.84 -10.55
C ASP A 36 -7.15 7.49 -9.07
N TYR A 37 -6.62 6.36 -8.60
CA TYR A 37 -6.88 5.83 -7.27
C TYR A 37 -5.59 5.51 -6.50
N ARG A 38 -5.74 5.42 -5.18
CA ARG A 38 -4.72 5.01 -4.23
C ARG A 38 -5.23 3.86 -3.40
N LEU A 39 -4.38 2.84 -3.27
CA LEU A 39 -4.58 1.72 -2.36
C LEU A 39 -3.47 1.78 -1.31
N ILE A 40 -3.84 1.92 -0.04
CA ILE A 40 -2.90 1.86 1.09
C ILE A 40 -2.98 0.47 1.71
N VAL A 41 -1.83 -0.20 1.77
CA VAL A 41 -1.70 -1.52 2.39
C VAL A 41 -0.65 -1.46 3.49
N ALA A 42 -1.00 -1.91 4.70
CA ALA A 42 -0.03 -2.23 5.73
C ALA A 42 0.44 -3.67 5.53
N ILE A 43 1.76 -3.89 5.43
CA ILE A 43 2.33 -5.22 5.17
C ILE A 43 3.09 -5.69 6.41
N ALA A 44 2.65 -6.80 7.00
CA ALA A 44 3.38 -7.50 8.03
C ALA A 44 4.37 -8.48 7.37
N TYR A 45 5.53 -7.98 6.95
CA TYR A 45 6.51 -8.73 6.14
C TYR A 45 6.92 -10.08 6.75
N LYS A 46 7.06 -10.19 8.07
CA LYS A 46 7.40 -11.48 8.70
C LYS A 46 6.29 -12.52 8.57
N MET A 47 5.04 -12.08 8.68
CA MET A 47 3.85 -12.94 8.64
C MET A 47 3.31 -13.13 7.21
N GLN A 48 3.84 -12.38 6.24
CA GLN A 48 3.34 -12.32 4.86
C GLN A 48 1.86 -11.92 4.78
N TRP A 49 1.40 -11.06 5.70
CA TRP A 49 0.04 -10.54 5.71
C TRP A 49 -0.01 -9.14 5.12
N ALA A 50 -1.07 -8.87 4.37
CA ALA A 50 -1.35 -7.58 3.74
C ALA A 50 -2.73 -7.10 4.17
N TYR A 51 -2.79 -5.94 4.81
CA TYR A 51 -4.01 -5.33 5.30
C TYR A 51 -4.35 -4.10 4.49
N VAL A 52 -5.50 -4.11 3.83
CA VAL A 52 -6.00 -2.92 3.16
C VAL A 52 -6.46 -1.92 4.22
N LYS A 53 -5.87 -0.73 4.20
CA LYS A 53 -6.20 0.36 5.13
C LYS A 53 -7.05 1.43 4.47
N PHE A 54 -6.90 1.62 3.17
CA PHE A 54 -7.65 2.61 2.41
C PHE A 54 -7.70 2.23 0.92
N VAL A 55 -8.85 2.52 0.30
CA VAL A 55 -9.02 2.55 -1.16
C VAL A 55 -9.84 3.79 -1.49
N GLY A 56 -9.35 4.61 -2.41
CA GLY A 56 -10.07 5.82 -2.81
C GLY A 56 -9.41 6.58 -3.94
N THR A 57 -10.10 7.62 -4.39
CA THR A 57 -9.59 8.55 -5.41
C THR A 57 -8.37 9.32 -4.91
N HIS A 58 -7.63 9.96 -5.82
CA HIS A 58 -6.56 10.88 -5.45
C HIS A 58 -7.05 11.97 -4.48
N LYS A 59 -8.22 12.57 -4.73
CA LYS A 59 -8.78 13.61 -3.86
C LYS A 59 -9.07 13.12 -2.44
N GLN A 60 -9.60 11.90 -2.31
CA GLN A 60 -9.83 11.29 -0.99
C GLN A 60 -8.53 10.94 -0.29
N TYR A 61 -7.52 10.53 -1.06
CA TYR A 61 -6.18 10.26 -0.54
C TYR A 61 -5.51 11.54 0.00
N ASP A 62 -5.64 12.67 -0.69
CA ASP A 62 -5.07 13.95 -0.24
C ASP A 62 -5.68 14.46 1.08
N ALA A 63 -6.87 13.98 1.41
CA ALA A 63 -7.61 14.37 2.62
C ALA A 63 -7.27 13.50 3.85
N ILE A 64 -6.37 12.52 3.72
CA ILE A 64 -5.99 11.62 4.80
C ILE A 64 -4.48 11.58 5.01
N ASP A 65 -4.05 11.16 6.19
CA ASP A 65 -2.65 10.79 6.42
C ASP A 65 -2.45 9.29 6.14
N ALA A 66 -1.67 9.01 5.10
CA ALA A 66 -1.39 7.65 4.66
C ALA A 66 -0.66 6.80 5.72
N ALA A 67 0.13 7.42 6.60
CA ALA A 67 0.87 6.73 7.65
C ALA A 67 -0.04 6.26 8.80
N THR A 68 -1.20 6.88 8.99
CA THR A 68 -2.04 6.70 10.19
C THR A 68 -3.47 6.28 9.90
N VAL A 69 -4.03 6.53 8.70
CA VAL A 69 -5.43 6.18 8.38
C VAL A 69 -5.74 4.72 8.71
N ASP A 70 -6.85 4.47 9.39
CA ASP A 70 -7.28 3.11 9.66
C ASP A 70 -8.80 3.01 9.55
N ASN A 71 -9.25 2.08 8.71
CA ASN A 71 -10.65 1.76 8.51
C ASN A 71 -10.99 0.35 9.02
N SER A 72 -10.02 -0.38 9.58
CA SER A 72 -10.32 -1.62 10.31
C SER A 72 -10.92 -1.26 11.67
N LYS A 73 -12.24 -1.18 11.73
CA LYS A 73 -12.99 -1.31 12.97
C LYS A 73 -12.88 -2.73 13.51
#